data_AF-A0AAW7DBP7-F1
#
_entry.id   AF-A0AAW7DBP7-F1
#
_cell.length_a   1.000
_cell.length_b   1.000
_cell.length_c   1.000
_cell.angle_alpha   90.00
_cell.angle_beta   90.00
_cell.angle_gamma   90.00
#
_symmetry.space_group_name_H-M   'P 1'
#
loop_
_entity.id
_entity.type
_entity.pdbx_description
1 polymer ?
#
loop_
_entity_poly.entity_id
_entity_poly.type
_entity_poly.pdbx_seq_one_letter_code
_entity_poly.pdbx_strand_id
1 'polypeptide(L)'
;MYISELQNQVTTWNEQNKCGFSWEFSAPLFLNKINTVQVENTSAVQVMLIWQGQLLYEGGLNYNQFGLVTSTNTSSDNFELYFLLPSYLDENNYNEIKGHPVDESRSIELERLLSCLRGDNTNSGAMLDLCNTFDGKYKLSKWNVFAVNENFLDNNYIGFRVQISLQKLNL
;
A
#
# COMPACT_ATOMS: atom_id res chain seq x y z
N MET A 1 11.70 -6.15 9.25
CA MET A 1 11.08 -6.48 7.96
C MET A 1 9.59 -6.64 8.24
N TYR A 2 8.73 -5.83 7.59
CA TYR A 2 7.33 -5.59 7.99
C TYR A 2 6.32 -6.62 7.48
N ILE A 3 6.79 -7.65 6.79
CA ILE A 3 5.97 -8.58 6.03
C ILE A 3 4.99 -9.32 6.96
N SER A 4 5.48 -9.84 8.09
CA SER A 4 4.63 -10.55 9.07
C SER A 4 3.56 -9.65 9.67
N GLU A 5 3.92 -8.42 10.01
CA GLU A 5 3.03 -7.42 10.58
C GLU A 5 1.92 -7.04 9.59
N LEU A 6 2.27 -6.81 8.32
CA LEU A 6 1.33 -6.49 7.26
C LEU A 6 0.41 -7.66 6.93
N GLN A 7 0.96 -8.87 6.85
CA GLN A 7 0.17 -10.09 6.61
C GLN A 7 -0.84 -10.32 7.74
N ASN A 8 -0.42 -10.18 9.00
CA ASN A 8 -1.32 -10.27 10.15
C ASN A 8 -2.40 -9.18 10.12
N GLN A 9 -2.04 -7.95 9.74
CA GLN A 9 -2.99 -6.86 9.64
C GLN A 9 -4.06 -7.11 8.56
N VAL A 10 -3.67 -7.71 7.42
CA VAL A 10 -4.62 -8.13 6.37
C VAL A 10 -5.57 -9.23 6.87
N THR A 11 -5.07 -10.19 7.66
CA THR A 11 -5.93 -11.19 8.32
C THR A 11 -6.96 -10.51 9.23
N THR A 12 -6.52 -9.57 10.07
CA THR A 12 -7.41 -8.80 10.94
C THR A 12 -8.44 -7.98 10.16
N TRP A 13 -8.05 -7.40 9.01
CA TRP A 13 -9.00 -6.70 8.14
C TRP A 13 -10.08 -7.64 7.59
N ASN A 14 -9.72 -8.85 7.18
CA ASN A 14 -10.69 -9.84 6.73
C ASN A 14 -11.64 -10.28 7.86
N GLU A 15 -11.11 -10.55 9.06
CA GLU A 15 -11.92 -10.91 10.23
C GLU A 15 -12.93 -9.81 10.61
N GLN A 16 -12.55 -8.55 10.43
CA GLN A 16 -13.38 -7.39 10.72
C GLN A 16 -14.28 -6.94 9.56
N ASN A 17 -14.24 -7.65 8.42
CA ASN A 17 -14.88 -7.22 7.17
C ASN A 17 -14.58 -5.73 6.85
N LYS A 18 -13.29 -5.39 6.93
CA LYS A 18 -12.83 -4.00 6.91
C LYS A 18 -13.28 -3.30 5.62
N CYS A 19 -14.01 -2.20 5.79
CA CYS A 19 -14.53 -1.37 4.70
C CYS A 19 -15.39 -2.14 3.67
N GLY A 20 -15.91 -3.33 4.02
CA GLY A 20 -16.68 -4.17 3.12
C GLY A 20 -15.86 -4.79 1.98
N PHE A 21 -14.55 -4.91 2.14
CA PHE A 21 -13.66 -5.56 1.17
C PHE A 21 -13.09 -6.86 1.76
N SER A 22 -12.82 -7.82 0.87
CA SER A 22 -11.85 -8.88 1.12
C SER A 22 -10.46 -8.39 0.75
N TRP A 23 -9.45 -8.81 1.50
CA TRP A 23 -8.07 -8.33 1.37
C TRP A 23 -7.13 -9.52 1.19
N GLU A 24 -6.15 -9.38 0.30
CA GLU A 24 -5.14 -10.41 0.05
C GLU A 24 -3.75 -9.78 0.06
N PHE A 25 -2.82 -10.37 0.79
CA PHE A 25 -1.48 -9.80 0.93
C PHE A 25 -0.47 -10.51 0.04
N SER A 26 0.35 -9.74 -0.67
CA SER A 26 1.55 -10.24 -1.33
C SER A 26 2.71 -9.26 -1.18
N ALA A 27 3.94 -9.75 -1.37
CA ALA A 27 5.15 -8.92 -1.27
C ALA A 27 6.08 -9.14 -2.47
N PRO A 28 5.64 -8.81 -3.70
CA PRO A 28 6.51 -8.90 -4.86
C PRO A 28 7.68 -7.92 -4.72
N LEU A 29 8.90 -8.42 -4.93
CA LEU A 29 10.12 -7.61 -4.72
C LEU A 29 10.20 -6.42 -5.69
N PHE A 30 9.60 -6.52 -6.87
CA PHE A 30 9.69 -5.51 -7.94
C PHE A 30 8.32 -5.21 -8.56
N LEU A 31 8.13 -3.97 -9.01
CA LEU A 31 6.90 -3.51 -9.63
C LEU A 31 6.50 -4.33 -10.87
N ASN A 32 7.47 -4.70 -11.70
CA ASN A 32 7.23 -5.52 -12.90
C ASN A 32 6.76 -6.96 -12.58
N LYS A 33 6.77 -7.36 -11.31
CA LYS A 33 6.25 -8.65 -10.85
C LYS A 33 4.80 -8.58 -10.39
N ILE A 34 4.18 -7.40 -10.29
CA ILE A 34 2.74 -7.28 -9.98
C ILE A 34 1.91 -8.15 -10.93
N ASN A 35 2.17 -8.06 -12.24
CA ASN A 35 1.43 -8.82 -13.26
C ASN A 35 1.75 -10.32 -13.28
N THR A 36 2.74 -10.77 -12.50
CA THR A 36 3.07 -12.20 -12.37
C THR A 36 2.49 -12.85 -11.11
N VAL A 37 1.94 -12.05 -10.18
CA VAL A 37 1.21 -12.58 -9.04
C VAL A 37 -0.09 -13.19 -9.56
N GLN A 38 -0.25 -14.50 -9.42
CA GLN A 38 -1.48 -15.19 -9.78
C GLN A 38 -2.56 -14.80 -8.78
N VAL A 39 -3.63 -14.17 -9.27
CA VAL A 39 -4.78 -13.81 -8.44
C VAL A 39 -5.59 -15.06 -8.16
N GLU A 40 -5.63 -15.49 -6.91
CA GLU A 40 -6.52 -16.58 -6.50
C GLU A 40 -7.96 -16.08 -6.29
N ASN A 41 -8.12 -14.84 -5.80
CA ASN A 41 -9.41 -14.20 -5.59
C ASN A 41 -9.55 -12.87 -6.36
N THR A 42 -10.27 -12.91 -7.48
CA THR A 42 -10.48 -11.74 -8.35
C THR A 42 -11.37 -10.65 -7.73
N SER A 43 -12.02 -10.93 -6.60
CA SER A 43 -12.87 -9.98 -5.89
C SER A 43 -12.19 -9.32 -4.69
N ALA A 44 -10.96 -9.73 -4.35
CA ALA A 44 -10.21 -9.18 -3.22
C ALA A 44 -9.37 -7.96 -3.64
N VAL A 45 -9.22 -7.01 -2.71
CA VAL A 45 -8.21 -5.95 -2.79
C VAL A 45 -6.85 -6.58 -2.53
N GLN A 46 -5.99 -6.54 -3.54
CA GLN A 46 -4.61 -6.98 -3.47
C GLN A 46 -3.76 -5.91 -2.78
N VAL A 47 -3.25 -6.23 -1.60
CA VAL A 47 -2.33 -5.44 -0.81
C VAL A 47 -0.91 -5.91 -1.11
N MET A 48 -0.20 -5.20 -1.98
CA MET A 48 1.14 -5.57 -2.41
C MET A 48 2.20 -4.68 -1.76
N LEU A 49 3.11 -5.26 -0.96
CA LEU A 49 4.30 -4.56 -0.49
C LEU A 49 5.36 -4.55 -1.58
N ILE A 50 5.72 -3.35 -2.06
CA ILE A 50 6.73 -3.16 -3.09
C ILE A 50 7.81 -2.21 -2.58
N TRP A 51 9.05 -2.66 -2.70
CA TRP A 51 10.21 -1.86 -2.33
C TRP A 51 10.56 -0.90 -3.46
N GLN A 52 10.64 0.40 -3.17
CA GLN A 52 11.05 1.41 -4.15
C GLN A 52 12.54 1.25 -4.49
N GLY A 53 12.84 0.55 -5.59
CA GLY A 53 14.15 0.64 -6.26
C GLY A 53 15.33 -0.03 -5.54
N GLN A 54 16.48 -0.03 -6.23
CA GLN A 54 17.66 -0.89 -6.00
C GLN A 54 18.37 -0.76 -4.64
N LEU A 55 17.98 0.18 -3.78
CA LEU A 55 18.66 0.47 -2.53
C LEU A 55 17.85 -0.06 -1.35
N LEU A 56 18.13 -1.32 -0.97
CA LEU A 56 17.51 -1.99 0.19
C LEU A 56 18.05 -1.48 1.54
N TYR A 57 19.13 -0.70 1.52
CA TYR A 57 19.80 -0.19 2.71
C TYR A 57 20.66 1.02 2.36
N GLU A 58 20.40 2.16 3.00
CA GLU A 58 21.26 3.34 2.94
C GLU A 58 21.87 3.59 4.33
N GLY A 59 23.13 3.17 4.51
CA GLY A 59 23.87 3.40 5.75
C GLY A 59 24.72 4.65 5.67
N GLY A 60 24.39 5.69 6.44
CA GLY A 60 25.22 6.88 6.59
C GLY A 60 26.37 6.64 7.58
N LEU A 61 27.60 6.57 7.08
CA LEU A 61 28.81 6.55 7.90
C LEU A 61 29.34 7.99 8.04
N ASN A 62 29.26 8.58 9.24
CA ASN A 62 29.84 9.88 9.51
C ASN A 62 31.13 9.71 10.31
N TYR A 63 32.19 10.41 9.89
CA TYR A 63 33.43 10.47 10.66
C TYR A 63 33.45 11.76 11.47
N ASN A 64 33.61 11.66 12.79
CA ASN A 64 33.88 12.81 13.63
C ASN A 64 35.29 12.72 14.23
N GLN A 65 35.68 13.73 15.02
CA GLN A 65 37.00 13.80 15.65
C GLN A 65 37.32 12.64 16.63
N PHE A 66 36.33 11.82 17.00
CA PHE A 66 36.46 10.67 17.89
C PHE A 66 36.39 9.32 17.15
N GLY A 67 36.25 9.32 15.82
CA GLY A 67 36.23 8.11 14.99
C GLY A 67 34.97 7.96 14.13
N LEU A 68 34.67 6.72 13.77
CA LEU A 68 33.47 6.38 13.00
C LEU A 68 32.23 6.47 13.90
N VAL A 69 31.27 7.30 13.53
CA VAL A 69 29.99 7.43 14.20
C VAL A 69 28.88 7.19 13.19
N THR A 70 28.03 6.20 13.46
CA THR A 70 26.79 6.06 12.69
C THR A 70 25.92 7.27 12.98
N SER A 71 25.41 7.94 11.94
CA SER A 71 24.50 9.06 12.16
C SER A 71 23.31 8.58 12.99
N THR A 72 23.22 8.99 14.25
CA THR A 72 22.13 8.64 15.19
C THR A 72 20.79 9.30 14.83
N ASN A 73 20.72 9.99 13.69
CA ASN A 73 19.50 10.66 13.25
C ASN A 73 18.58 9.65 12.57
N THR A 74 17.73 9.04 13.39
CA THR A 74 16.42 8.47 13.03
C THR A 74 16.43 7.60 11.77
N SER A 75 16.69 6.30 11.92
CA SER A 75 16.48 5.37 10.81
C SER A 75 15.01 5.39 10.40
N SER A 76 14.75 5.91 9.20
CA SER A 76 13.43 5.90 8.58
C SER A 76 13.40 4.84 7.50
N ASP A 77 12.46 3.92 7.61
CA ASP A 77 12.22 2.90 6.60
C ASP A 77 11.10 3.37 5.68
N ASN A 78 11.36 3.37 4.37
CA ASN A 78 10.41 3.83 3.35
C ASN A 78 10.02 2.66 2.46
N PHE A 79 8.72 2.50 2.22
CA PHE A 79 8.20 1.49 1.31
C PHE A 79 6.87 1.94 0.71
N GLU A 80 6.42 1.24 -0.32
CA GLU A 80 5.10 1.44 -0.91
C GLU A 80 4.21 0.23 -0.65
N LEU A 81 2.96 0.50 -0.30
CA LEU A 81 1.88 -0.49 -0.36
C LEU A 81 0.98 -0.14 -1.54
N TYR A 82 0.70 -1.11 -2.38
CA TYR A 82 -0.26 -1.00 -3.46
C TYR A 82 -1.56 -1.66 -3.01
N PHE A 83 -2.68 -0.95 -3.18
CA PHE A 83 -4.03 -1.41 -2.89
C PHE A 83 -4.77 -1.46 -4.21
N LEU A 84 -4.85 -2.66 -4.78
CA LEU A 84 -5.22 -2.90 -6.16
C LEU A 84 -6.47 -3.76 -6.23
N LEU A 85 -7.41 -3.38 -7.08
CA LEU A 85 -8.51 -4.24 -7.49
C LEU A 85 -8.17 -4.81 -8.87
N PRO A 86 -8.41 -6.11 -9.13
CA PRO A 86 -8.29 -6.67 -10.47
C PRO A 86 -9.14 -5.88 -11.46
N SER A 87 -8.62 -5.59 -12.65
CA SER A 87 -9.27 -4.79 -13.70
C SER A 87 -9.08 -5.48 -15.04
N TYR A 88 -10.14 -5.48 -15.85
CA TYR A 88 -10.15 -6.00 -17.21
C TYR A 88 -10.26 -4.82 -18.20
N LEU A 89 -9.65 -4.97 -19.39
CA LEU A 89 -9.56 -3.91 -20.41
C LEU A 89 -10.92 -3.38 -20.93
N ASP A 90 -12.00 -4.13 -20.72
CA ASP A 90 -13.36 -3.81 -21.15
C ASP A 90 -14.23 -3.21 -20.04
N GLU A 91 -13.69 -2.97 -18.85
CA GLU A 91 -14.43 -2.36 -17.74
C GLU A 91 -14.30 -0.83 -17.73
N ASN A 92 -15.44 -0.15 -17.51
CA ASN A 92 -15.45 1.30 -17.33
C ASN A 92 -15.09 1.64 -15.87
N ASN A 93 -13.99 2.34 -15.62
CA ASN A 93 -13.61 2.68 -14.23
C ASN A 93 -14.25 3.98 -13.74
N TYR A 94 -14.46 4.95 -14.63
CA TYR A 94 -15.14 6.21 -14.33
C TYR A 94 -16.09 6.64 -15.46
N ASN A 95 -15.53 7.03 -16.60
CA ASN A 95 -16.24 7.32 -17.86
C ASN A 95 -15.24 7.29 -19.02
N GLU A 96 -14.39 6.26 -18.98
CA GLU A 96 -13.24 6.16 -19.87
C GLU A 96 -13.65 5.54 -21.21
N ILE A 97 -14.71 4.70 -21.18
CA ILE A 97 -15.26 4.05 -22.37
C ILE A 97 -16.52 4.80 -22.82
N LYS A 98 -16.44 5.43 -23.99
CA LYS A 98 -17.55 6.20 -24.57
C LYS A 98 -18.77 5.30 -24.79
N GLY A 99 -19.91 5.69 -24.20
CA GLY A 99 -21.17 4.98 -24.32
C GLY A 99 -21.54 4.17 -23.07
N HIS A 100 -20.62 4.03 -22.12
CA HIS A 100 -20.91 3.45 -20.80
C HIS A 100 -21.14 4.58 -19.78
N PRO A 101 -22.32 4.63 -19.14
CA PRO A 101 -22.61 5.62 -18.12
C PRO A 101 -21.80 5.37 -16.82
N VAL A 102 -21.71 6.39 -15.96
CA VAL A 102 -20.88 6.36 -14.73
C VAL A 102 -21.42 5.39 -13.68
N ASP A 103 -22.71 5.09 -13.70
CA ASP A 103 -23.35 4.09 -12.84
C ASP A 103 -22.96 2.65 -13.19
N GLU A 104 -22.51 2.40 -14.42
CA GLU A 104 -21.86 1.15 -14.83
C GLU A 104 -20.36 1.12 -14.47
N SER A 105 -19.83 2.21 -13.90
CA SER A 105 -18.41 2.34 -13.60
C SER A 105 -18.03 1.85 -12.21
N ARG A 106 -16.76 1.49 -12.05
CA ARG A 106 -16.16 1.06 -10.77
C ARG A 106 -15.78 2.21 -9.84
N SER A 107 -16.24 3.43 -10.16
CA SER A 107 -15.95 4.64 -9.40
C SER A 107 -16.40 4.51 -7.94
N ILE A 108 -17.52 3.84 -7.68
CA ILE A 108 -18.03 3.61 -6.33
C ILE A 108 -17.07 2.74 -5.51
N GLU A 109 -16.56 1.64 -6.07
CA GLU A 109 -15.56 0.79 -5.40
C GLU A 109 -14.26 1.55 -5.14
N LEU A 110 -13.79 2.34 -6.10
CA LEU A 110 -12.57 3.13 -5.97
C LEU A 110 -12.71 4.24 -4.94
N GLU A 111 -13.85 4.93 -4.90
CA GLU A 111 -14.15 5.93 -3.88
C GLU A 111 -14.24 5.30 -2.49
N ARG A 112 -14.87 4.13 -2.37
CA ARG A 112 -14.95 3.38 -1.10
C ARG A 112 -13.56 2.95 -0.62
N LEU A 113 -12.72 2.44 -1.53
CA LEU A 113 -11.34 2.07 -1.22
C LEU A 113 -10.53 3.29 -0.78
N LEU A 114 -10.62 4.41 -1.50
CA LEU A 114 -9.92 5.63 -1.16
C LEU A 114 -10.36 6.19 0.20
N SER A 115 -11.66 6.21 0.47
CA SER A 115 -12.23 6.62 1.75
C SER A 115 -11.73 5.72 2.90
N CYS A 116 -11.65 4.40 2.66
CA CYS A 116 -11.08 3.44 3.61
C CYS A 116 -9.60 3.72 3.92
N LEU A 117 -8.80 4.04 2.89
CA LEU A 117 -7.38 4.35 3.04
C LEU A 117 -7.13 5.68 3.77
N ARG A 118 -8.00 6.67 3.58
CA ARG A 118 -7.91 7.98 4.24
C ARG A 118 -8.42 7.95 5.69
N GLY A 119 -9.40 7.10 5.98
CA GLY A 119 -10.09 7.08 7.27
C GLY A 119 -11.16 8.17 7.41
N ASP A 120 -11.68 8.69 6.28
CA ASP A 120 -12.59 9.84 6.26
C ASP A 120 -13.95 9.55 6.93
N ASN A 121 -14.35 8.27 7.06
CA ASN A 121 -15.72 7.89 7.47
C ASN A 121 -15.83 7.05 8.74
N THR A 122 -14.72 6.68 9.40
CA THR A 122 -14.73 5.95 10.68
C THR A 122 -13.42 6.17 11.46
N ASN A 123 -13.45 6.03 12.79
CA ASN A 123 -12.25 5.90 13.65
C ASN A 123 -11.44 4.60 13.37
N SER A 124 -11.53 4.07 12.15
CA SER A 124 -11.04 2.77 11.73
C SER A 124 -10.64 2.80 10.25
N GLY A 125 -9.89 3.82 9.81
CA GLY A 125 -9.24 3.81 8.49
C GLY A 125 -8.03 2.86 8.44
N ALA A 126 -7.66 2.38 7.25
CA ALA A 126 -6.50 1.50 7.07
C ALA A 126 -5.19 2.15 7.56
N MET A 127 -5.09 3.49 7.46
CA MET A 127 -3.97 4.28 8.01
C MET A 127 -3.85 4.13 9.53
N LEU A 128 -4.96 4.25 10.27
CA LEU A 128 -4.97 4.14 11.73
C LEU A 128 -4.62 2.73 12.18
N ASP A 129 -5.14 1.73 11.48
CA ASP A 129 -4.82 0.34 11.76
C ASP A 129 -3.32 0.08 11.60
N LEU A 130 -2.71 0.56 10.51
CA LEU A 130 -1.27 0.42 10.28
C LEU A 130 -0.43 1.22 11.28
N CYS A 131 -0.89 2.38 11.75
CA CYS A 131 -0.27 3.05 12.89
C CYS A 131 -0.23 2.13 14.12
N ASN A 132 -1.34 1.47 14.43
CA ASN A 132 -1.45 0.58 15.58
C ASN A 132 -0.64 -0.72 15.39
N THR A 133 -0.57 -1.26 14.17
CA THR A 133 0.22 -2.46 13.86
C THR A 133 1.70 -2.27 14.24
N PHE A 134 2.24 -1.06 14.04
CA PHE A 134 3.65 -0.76 14.27
C PHE A 134 3.94 -0.09 15.62
N ASP A 135 2.92 0.10 16.46
CA ASP A 135 3.04 0.81 17.73
C ASP A 135 4.10 0.18 18.64
N GLY A 136 4.76 1.02 19.44
CA GLY A 136 5.85 0.62 20.33
C GLY A 136 7.18 0.27 19.64
N LYS A 137 7.25 0.16 18.31
CA LYS A 137 8.52 -0.07 17.57
C LYS A 137 8.81 1.01 16.54
N TYR A 138 7.77 1.50 15.86
CA TYR A 138 7.89 2.52 14.84
C TYR A 138 6.78 3.54 14.99
N LYS A 139 7.04 4.76 14.50
CA LYS A 139 6.05 5.81 14.32
C LYS A 139 5.79 5.99 12.83
N LEU A 140 4.54 5.89 12.40
CA LEU A 140 4.15 6.29 11.05
C LEU A 140 4.40 7.79 10.89
N SER A 141 5.33 8.17 10.03
CA SER A 141 5.71 9.57 9.78
C SER A 141 5.16 10.11 8.45
N LYS A 142 4.76 9.22 7.53
CA LYS A 142 4.21 9.59 6.22
C LYS A 142 3.19 8.57 5.73
N TRP A 143 2.09 9.09 5.17
CA TRP A 143 1.02 8.34 4.49
C TRP A 143 0.52 9.17 3.30
N ASN A 144 1.06 8.91 2.10
CA ASN A 144 0.63 9.62 0.89
C ASN A 144 -0.03 8.64 -0.07
N VAL A 145 -1.30 8.87 -0.38
CA VAL A 145 -2.08 8.06 -1.33
C VAL A 145 -2.00 8.69 -2.73
N PHE A 146 -1.63 7.90 -3.72
CA PHE A 146 -1.58 8.29 -5.13
C PHE A 146 -2.41 7.30 -5.96
N ALA A 147 -3.04 7.77 -7.03
CA ALA A 147 -3.59 6.87 -8.05
C ALA A 147 -2.44 6.08 -8.71
N VAL A 148 -2.69 4.81 -9.03
CA VAL A 148 -1.80 4.03 -9.88
C VAL A 148 -2.06 4.43 -11.32
N ASN A 149 -1.02 4.85 -12.04
CA ASN A 149 -1.16 5.17 -13.45
C ASN A 149 -1.48 3.88 -14.20
N GLU A 150 -2.67 3.82 -14.80
CA GLU A 150 -3.02 2.73 -15.71
C GLU A 150 -2.06 2.72 -16.90
N ASN A 151 -1.47 1.55 -17.16
CA ASN A 151 -0.73 1.32 -18.38
C ASN A 151 -1.63 0.51 -19.31
N PHE A 152 -2.19 1.16 -20.33
CA PHE A 152 -3.14 0.59 -21.30
C PHE A 152 -2.71 -0.73 -21.98
N LEU A 153 -1.45 -1.16 -21.82
CA LEU A 153 -0.91 -2.43 -22.33
C LEU A 153 -0.73 -3.53 -21.28
N ASP A 154 -0.94 -3.23 -20.00
CA ASP A 154 -0.52 -4.06 -18.85
C ASP A 154 -1.57 -4.12 -17.73
N ASN A 155 -2.81 -3.66 -18.00
CA ASN A 155 -3.86 -3.43 -17.00
C ASN A 155 -4.52 -4.74 -16.53
N ASN A 156 -3.92 -5.38 -15.53
CA ASN A 156 -4.61 -6.38 -14.70
C ASN A 156 -5.22 -5.76 -13.44
N TYR A 157 -4.90 -4.50 -13.12
CA TYR A 157 -5.23 -3.90 -11.85
C TYR A 157 -5.46 -2.39 -11.94
N ILE A 158 -6.38 -1.89 -11.11
CA ILE A 158 -6.63 -0.48 -10.85
C ILE A 158 -6.58 -0.22 -9.34
N GLY A 159 -6.19 0.98 -8.91
CA GLY A 159 -6.34 1.37 -7.50
C GLY A 159 -5.34 2.44 -7.08
N PHE A 160 -4.81 2.28 -5.87
CA PHE A 160 -3.99 3.30 -5.23
C PHE A 160 -2.66 2.73 -4.75
N ARG A 161 -1.60 3.53 -4.85
CA ARG A 161 -0.34 3.29 -4.16
C ARG A 161 -0.23 4.22 -2.97
N VAL A 162 0.25 3.71 -1.85
CA VAL A 162 0.46 4.45 -0.62
C VAL A 162 1.94 4.44 -0.30
N GLN A 163 2.56 5.62 -0.33
CA GLN A 163 3.93 5.79 0.14
C GLN A 163 3.92 5.91 1.67
N ILE A 164 4.67 5.02 2.32
CA ILE A 164 4.77 4.90 3.77
C ILE A 164 6.20 5.18 4.22
N SER A 165 6.32 5.98 5.28
CA SER A 165 7.57 6.18 6.02
C SER A 165 7.35 5.79 7.48
N LEU A 166 8.20 4.91 7.99
CA LEU A 166 8.22 4.49 9.39
C LEU A 166 9.50 5.01 10.04
N GLN A 167 9.37 5.76 11.13
CA GLN A 167 10.49 6.20 11.95
C GLN A 167 10.69 5.20 13.09
N LYS A 168 11.86 4.58 13.19
CA LYS A 168 12.18 3.68 14.31
C LYS A 168 12.22 4.46 15.63
N LEU A 169 11.57 3.91 16.65
CA LEU A 169 11.64 4.45 18.01
C LEU A 169 12.91 3.91 18.69
N ASN A 170 13.78 4.80 19.16
CA ASN A 170 14.89 4.42 20.03
C ASN A 170 14.32 4.28 21.44
N LEU A 171 13.87 3.08 21.80
CA LEU A 171 13.50 2.70 23.16
C LEU A 171 14.70 2.11 23.89
#